data_AF-A0A8K0DC53-F1
#
_entry.id   AF-A0A8K0DC53-F1
#
_cell.length_a   1.000
_cell.length_b   1.000
_cell.length_c   1.000
_cell.angle_alpha   90.00
_cell.angle_beta   90.00
_cell.angle_gamma   90.00
#
_symmetry.space_group_name_H-M   'P 1'
#
loop_
_entity.id
_entity.type
_entity.pdbx_description
1 polymer ?
#
loop_
_entity_poly.entity_id
_entity_poly.type
_entity_poly.pdbx_seq_one_letter_code
_entity_poly.pdbx_strand_id
1 'polypeptide(L)'
;MTQEEILDTYFKQTMEKEAENINEAVMHYDPQDEAKTCKNLRPDGTCYKGKRCRFRHIPLTSGYTMDKVPVYDKAFNEDPLPQTGEVIMISISHVVNIQHFYAQIRKENKSVVNYNQTLSGLIKLMNDNKRIKKYAKLKYPPSLSQMVIVKHWNTYWYRGQVRFVEIPENNDDIMVEVYIVDFGDIVRVPITDLRTMIPEFLHLSFQAVECRLYNVEQKLGVNIEDAKKHFETTYLSETFKAQVMATPGYLEVLLEDDKGNDVGLKLIEAGFGELRTEHCFPHDNELMLID
;
A
#
# COMPACT_ATOMS: atom_id res chain seq x y z
N MET A 1 30.79 -10.01 30.85
CA MET A 1 31.33 -9.99 29.47
C MET A 1 32.52 -9.07 29.45
N THR A 2 33.63 -9.48 28.86
CA THR A 2 34.81 -8.62 28.66
C THR A 2 34.49 -7.51 27.65
N GLN A 3 35.27 -6.42 27.65
CA GLN A 3 35.13 -5.34 26.67
C GLN A 3 35.23 -5.87 25.23
N GLU A 4 36.07 -6.89 25.02
CA GLU A 4 36.23 -7.62 23.78
C GLU A 4 34.95 -8.38 23.41
N GLU A 5 34.32 -9.09 24.35
CA GLU A 5 33.04 -9.77 24.12
C GLU A 5 31.88 -8.79 23.83
N ILE A 6 31.91 -7.59 24.40
CA ILE A 6 30.90 -6.55 24.13
C ILE A 6 31.06 -5.98 22.72
N LEU A 7 32.30 -5.67 22.30
CA LEU A 7 32.62 -5.26 20.93
C LEU A 7 32.27 -6.36 19.91
N ASP A 8 32.62 -7.60 20.21
CA ASP A 8 32.37 -8.75 19.32
C ASP A 8 30.87 -9.05 19.18
N THR A 9 30.07 -8.78 20.22
CA THR A 9 28.60 -8.86 20.15
C THR A 9 28.00 -7.69 19.36
N TYR A 10 28.57 -6.49 19.48
CA TYR A 10 28.15 -5.29 18.73
C TYR A 10 28.41 -5.46 17.22
N PHE A 11 29.56 -6.02 16.83
CA PHE A 11 29.89 -6.33 15.44
C PHE A 11 29.17 -7.56 14.88
N LYS A 12 28.73 -8.52 15.72
CA LYS A 12 27.90 -9.65 15.28
C LYS A 12 26.43 -9.29 15.07
N GLN A 13 25.93 -8.26 15.75
CA GLN A 13 24.54 -7.79 15.62
C GLN A 13 24.37 -6.80 14.45
N THR A 14 25.43 -6.08 14.09
CA THR A 14 25.53 -5.36 12.81
C THR A 14 25.87 -6.37 11.72
N MET A 15 24.86 -7.04 11.17
CA MET A 15 25.04 -7.79 9.92
C MET A 15 25.26 -6.81 8.76
N GLU A 16 26.42 -6.18 8.71
CA GLU A 16 26.92 -5.54 7.50
C GLU A 16 26.97 -6.64 6.44
N LYS A 17 26.09 -6.55 5.44
CA LYS A 17 26.27 -7.33 4.23
C LYS A 17 27.62 -6.91 3.66
N GLU A 18 28.61 -7.79 3.74
CA GLU A 18 29.87 -7.60 3.02
C GLU A 18 29.53 -7.35 1.56
N ALA A 19 29.79 -6.13 1.10
CA ALA A 19 29.60 -5.76 -0.29
C ALA A 19 30.53 -6.62 -1.16
N GLU A 20 30.00 -7.23 -2.22
CA GLU A 20 30.80 -8.12 -3.07
C GLU A 20 31.85 -7.35 -3.89
N ASN A 21 31.64 -6.03 -4.07
CA ASN A 21 32.56 -5.14 -4.78
C ASN A 21 32.51 -3.70 -4.26
N ILE A 22 33.44 -2.88 -4.76
CA ILE A 22 33.61 -1.47 -4.38
C ILE A 22 32.36 -0.64 -4.72
N ASN A 23 31.67 -0.92 -5.83
CA ASN A 23 30.46 -0.18 -6.19
C ASN A 23 29.32 -0.46 -5.19
N GLU A 24 29.12 -1.71 -4.80
CA GLU A 24 28.15 -2.06 -3.74
C GLU A 24 28.56 -1.49 -2.38
N ALA A 25 29.85 -1.38 -2.09
CA ALA A 25 30.32 -0.81 -0.82
C ALA A 25 30.06 0.70 -0.73
N VAL A 26 30.26 1.43 -1.83
CA VAL A 26 30.21 2.89 -1.86
C VAL A 26 28.84 3.43 -2.26
N MET A 27 28.23 2.82 -3.28
CA MET A 27 26.97 3.26 -3.89
C MET A 27 25.79 2.38 -3.47
N HIS A 28 26.03 1.33 -2.68
CA HIS A 28 25.05 0.29 -2.36
C HIS A 28 24.44 -0.39 -3.59
N TYR A 29 25.07 -0.25 -4.76
CA TYR A 29 24.59 -0.69 -6.07
C TYR A 29 25.78 -1.03 -6.98
N ASP A 30 25.73 -2.17 -7.67
CA ASP A 30 26.67 -2.51 -8.74
C ASP A 30 26.01 -2.36 -10.13
N PRO A 31 26.43 -1.36 -10.93
CA PRO A 31 26.00 -1.21 -12.31
C PRO A 31 26.30 -2.43 -13.18
N GLN A 32 25.28 -2.99 -13.83
CA GLN A 32 25.48 -4.13 -14.75
C GLN A 32 25.58 -3.71 -16.23
N ASP A 33 25.35 -2.45 -16.53
CA ASP A 33 25.38 -1.91 -17.87
C ASP A 33 26.80 -1.85 -18.44
N GLU A 34 27.85 -1.70 -17.61
CA GLU A 34 29.24 -1.79 -18.09
C GLU A 34 29.55 -3.13 -18.77
N ALA A 35 28.94 -4.23 -18.32
CA ALA A 35 29.10 -5.56 -18.93
C ALA A 35 28.43 -5.67 -20.30
N LYS A 36 27.45 -4.80 -20.59
CA LYS A 36 26.60 -4.85 -21.79
C LYS A 36 26.89 -3.72 -22.77
N THR A 37 27.66 -2.71 -22.37
CA THR A 37 27.92 -1.49 -23.15
C THR A 37 29.30 -1.51 -23.78
N CYS A 38 29.43 -1.01 -25.01
CA CYS A 38 30.68 -1.10 -25.74
C CYS A 38 31.71 -0.07 -25.23
N LYS A 39 32.78 -0.53 -24.59
CA LYS A 39 33.91 0.32 -24.14
C LYS A 39 34.65 1.06 -25.27
N ASN A 40 34.42 0.67 -26.52
CA ASN A 40 35.06 1.26 -27.70
C ASN A 40 34.08 2.08 -28.57
N LEU A 41 32.92 2.42 -28.00
CA LEU A 41 31.97 3.34 -28.62
C LEU A 41 32.57 4.75 -28.65
N ARG A 42 32.64 5.33 -29.84
CA ARG A 42 33.05 6.71 -30.07
C ARG A 42 31.87 7.67 -29.85
N PRO A 43 32.12 8.96 -29.61
CA PRO A 43 31.07 9.96 -29.42
C PRO A 43 30.10 10.08 -30.62
N ASP A 44 30.54 9.71 -31.82
CA ASP A 44 29.72 9.66 -33.05
C ASP A 44 28.79 8.43 -33.12
N GLY A 45 28.74 7.61 -32.06
CA GLY A 45 27.91 6.40 -31.98
C GLY A 45 28.52 5.18 -32.70
N THR A 46 29.75 5.28 -33.20
CA THR A 46 30.41 4.19 -33.94
C THR A 46 31.40 3.41 -33.09
N CYS A 47 31.67 2.16 -33.46
CA CYS A 47 32.70 1.33 -32.84
C CYS A 47 33.47 0.61 -33.96
N TYR A 48 34.76 0.35 -33.76
CA TYR A 48 35.60 -0.33 -34.76
C TYR A 48 35.09 -1.73 -35.12
N LYS A 49 34.31 -2.39 -34.24
CA LYS A 49 33.68 -3.69 -34.52
C LYS A 49 32.39 -3.58 -35.35
N GLY A 50 31.87 -2.36 -35.56
CA GLY A 50 30.66 -2.09 -36.33
C GLY A 50 29.49 -3.01 -35.94
N LYS A 51 28.80 -3.55 -36.95
CA LYS A 51 27.67 -4.48 -36.77
C LYS A 51 28.03 -5.84 -36.13
N ARG A 52 29.32 -6.16 -35.99
CA ARG A 52 29.80 -7.40 -35.34
C ARG A 52 30.08 -7.22 -33.85
N CYS A 53 29.91 -6.01 -33.31
CA CYS A 53 30.04 -5.76 -31.89
C CYS A 53 28.91 -6.47 -31.13
N ARG A 54 29.26 -7.23 -30.09
CA ARG A 54 28.28 -7.92 -29.23
C ARG A 54 27.75 -7.04 -28.09
N PHE A 55 28.27 -5.82 -27.97
CA PHE A 55 27.93 -4.86 -26.92
C PHE A 55 27.06 -3.74 -27.48
N ARG A 56 26.23 -3.14 -26.62
CA ARG A 56 25.33 -2.05 -26.98
C ARG A 56 26.13 -0.78 -27.31
N HIS A 57 25.76 -0.11 -28.39
CA HIS A 57 26.29 1.19 -28.81
C HIS A 57 25.33 2.30 -28.38
N ILE A 58 25.14 2.44 -27.07
CA ILE A 58 24.33 3.51 -26.49
C ILE A 58 25.30 4.46 -25.78
N PRO A 59 25.36 5.74 -26.16
CA PRO A 59 26.21 6.70 -25.46
C PRO A 59 25.67 6.90 -24.04
N LEU A 60 26.51 6.62 -23.04
CA LEU A 60 26.25 6.96 -21.65
C LEU A 60 26.37 8.48 -21.53
N THR A 61 25.24 9.19 -21.52
CA THR A 61 25.21 10.67 -21.56
C THR A 61 25.80 11.35 -20.33
N SER A 62 26.02 10.63 -19.23
CA SER A 62 26.37 11.24 -17.94
C SER A 62 27.35 10.44 -17.07
N GLY A 63 27.93 9.33 -17.57
CA GLY A 63 28.83 8.49 -16.76
C GLY A 63 28.15 7.75 -15.60
N TYR A 64 26.82 7.71 -15.57
CA TYR A 64 26.01 6.90 -14.65
C TYR A 64 25.41 5.69 -15.36
N THR A 65 24.97 4.72 -14.56
CA THR A 65 24.28 3.51 -15.05
C THR A 65 22.98 3.85 -15.79
N MET A 66 22.66 3.10 -16.84
CA MET A 66 21.34 3.14 -17.50
C MET A 66 20.33 2.14 -16.89
N ASP A 67 20.75 1.37 -15.88
CA ASP A 67 19.90 0.35 -15.29
C ASP A 67 18.68 1.00 -14.62
N LYS A 68 17.49 0.52 -15.01
CA LYS A 68 16.21 0.94 -14.45
C LYS A 68 15.54 -0.27 -13.83
N VAL A 69 15.09 -0.11 -12.60
CA VAL A 69 14.22 -1.08 -11.94
C VAL A 69 12.80 -0.55 -12.03
N PRO A 70 11.84 -1.34 -12.54
CA PRO A 70 10.45 -0.90 -12.57
C PRO A 70 9.94 -0.75 -11.13
N VAL A 71 9.36 0.42 -10.85
CA VAL A 71 8.63 0.72 -9.63
C VAL A 71 7.18 0.95 -10.03
N TYR A 72 6.24 0.48 -9.21
CA TYR A 72 4.81 0.59 -9.46
C TYR A 72 4.20 1.49 -8.42
N ASP A 73 3.20 2.27 -8.79
CA ASP A 73 2.45 3.19 -7.92
C ASP A 73 0.94 2.89 -7.92
N LYS A 74 0.47 2.05 -8.86
CA LYS A 74 -0.93 1.69 -9.05
C LYS A 74 -1.14 0.24 -9.52
N ALA A 75 -2.38 -0.23 -9.44
CA ALA A 75 -2.82 -1.46 -10.06
C ALA A 75 -2.88 -1.33 -11.60
N PHE A 76 -2.88 -2.46 -12.30
CA PHE A 76 -3.04 -2.50 -13.75
C PHE A 76 -4.50 -2.37 -14.20
N ASN A 77 -5.44 -2.63 -13.28
CA ASN A 77 -6.86 -2.46 -13.49
C ASN A 77 -7.43 -1.55 -12.40
N GLU A 78 -8.37 -0.70 -12.78
CA GLU A 78 -9.12 0.16 -11.88
C GLU A 78 -10.61 -0.08 -12.15
N ASP A 79 -11.36 -0.35 -11.09
CA ASP A 79 -12.81 -0.44 -11.20
C ASP A 79 -13.39 0.96 -10.93
N PRO A 80 -14.33 1.45 -11.76
CA PRO A 80 -15.00 2.70 -11.47
C PRO A 80 -15.79 2.59 -10.17
N LEU A 81 -15.84 3.69 -9.41
CA LEU A 81 -16.71 3.78 -8.25
C LEU A 81 -18.19 3.66 -8.69
N PRO A 82 -19.03 2.97 -7.90
CA PRO A 82 -20.48 2.94 -8.10
C PRO A 82 -21.08 4.34 -8.24
N GLN A 83 -22.05 4.52 -9.13
CA GLN A 83 -22.66 5.83 -9.37
C GLN A 83 -23.70 6.18 -8.31
N THR A 84 -23.98 7.47 -8.17
CA THR A 84 -25.09 7.96 -7.34
C THR A 84 -26.41 7.29 -7.72
N GLY A 85 -27.12 6.80 -6.71
CA GLY A 85 -28.39 6.08 -6.85
C GLY A 85 -28.24 4.56 -6.98
N GLU A 86 -27.02 4.03 -7.19
CA GLU A 86 -26.79 2.59 -7.19
C GLU A 86 -26.97 1.99 -5.79
N VAL A 87 -27.38 0.72 -5.77
CA VAL A 87 -27.46 -0.09 -4.55
C VAL A 87 -26.48 -1.24 -4.69
N ILE A 88 -25.54 -1.30 -3.77
CA ILE A 88 -24.43 -2.27 -3.79
C ILE A 88 -24.36 -3.00 -2.45
N MET A 89 -23.74 -4.18 -2.45
CA MET A 89 -23.40 -4.88 -1.22
C MET A 89 -21.95 -4.56 -0.87
N ILE A 90 -21.69 -4.09 0.35
CA ILE A 90 -20.34 -3.80 0.82
C ILE A 90 -20.05 -4.52 2.12
N SER A 91 -18.76 -4.71 2.42
CA SER A 91 -18.32 -5.23 3.71
C SER A 91 -17.25 -4.32 4.29
N ILE A 92 -17.45 -3.89 5.55
CA ILE A 92 -16.58 -2.90 6.19
C ILE A 92 -15.25 -3.56 6.55
N SER A 93 -14.15 -3.03 6.02
CA SER A 93 -12.81 -3.60 6.17
C SER A 93 -11.93 -2.85 7.16
N HIS A 94 -12.16 -1.55 7.35
CA HIS A 94 -11.44 -0.72 8.31
C HIS A 94 -12.28 0.47 8.76
N VAL A 95 -12.13 0.92 9.99
CA VAL A 95 -12.87 2.06 10.56
C VAL A 95 -11.86 3.09 11.06
N VAL A 96 -11.90 4.31 10.49
CA VAL A 96 -11.12 5.44 10.98
C VAL A 96 -11.91 6.15 12.08
N ASN A 97 -13.18 6.44 11.80
CA ASN A 97 -14.18 6.92 12.76
C ASN A 97 -15.58 6.64 12.19
N ILE A 98 -16.64 7.11 12.86
CA ILE A 98 -18.02 6.79 12.44
C ILE A 98 -18.42 7.42 11.09
N GLN A 99 -17.71 8.45 10.64
CA GLN A 99 -17.94 9.14 9.36
C GLN A 99 -16.98 8.71 8.26
N HIS A 100 -15.87 8.05 8.60
CA HIS A 100 -14.83 7.67 7.65
C HIS A 100 -14.42 6.23 7.93
N PHE A 101 -14.73 5.36 6.97
CA PHE A 101 -14.39 3.94 7.01
C PHE A 101 -14.05 3.46 5.60
N TYR A 102 -13.45 2.28 5.50
CA TYR A 102 -13.18 1.61 4.24
C TYR A 102 -14.03 0.36 4.14
N ALA A 103 -14.45 0.06 2.91
CA ALA A 103 -15.24 -1.12 2.62
C ALA A 103 -14.83 -1.79 1.31
N GLN A 104 -15.14 -3.08 1.20
CA GLN A 104 -14.95 -3.89 0.01
C GLN A 104 -16.30 -4.13 -0.66
N ILE A 105 -16.41 -3.81 -1.96
CA ILE A 105 -17.63 -4.03 -2.74
C ILE A 105 -17.75 -5.53 -3.09
N ARG A 106 -18.88 -6.15 -2.71
CA ARG A 106 -19.19 -7.55 -3.03
C ARG A 106 -19.79 -7.63 -4.43
N LYS A 107 -18.99 -8.06 -5.40
CA LYS A 107 -19.48 -8.33 -6.76
C LYS A 107 -20.26 -9.65 -6.78
N GLU A 108 -21.46 -9.64 -7.35
CA GLU A 108 -22.19 -10.89 -7.63
C GLU A 108 -21.37 -11.74 -8.60
N ASN A 109 -20.92 -12.91 -8.15
CA ASN A 109 -20.10 -13.84 -8.93
C ASN A 109 -20.92 -14.46 -10.07
N LYS A 110 -21.19 -13.72 -11.14
CA LYS A 110 -21.96 -14.26 -12.26
C LYS A 110 -21.16 -15.25 -13.11
N SER A 111 -19.82 -15.25 -13.09
CA SER A 111 -18.99 -16.25 -13.81
C SER A 111 -17.48 -16.13 -13.50
N VAL A 112 -17.02 -16.11 -12.25
CA VAL A 112 -15.56 -16.07 -11.98
C VAL A 112 -14.99 -17.50 -12.06
N VAL A 113 -14.48 -17.87 -13.25
CA VAL A 113 -13.85 -19.18 -13.51
C VAL A 113 -12.42 -19.25 -12.91
N ASN A 114 -11.84 -18.12 -12.48
CA ASN A 114 -10.45 -18.04 -12.03
C ASN A 114 -10.33 -17.45 -10.61
N TYR A 115 -10.08 -18.32 -9.62
CA TYR A 115 -9.97 -17.98 -8.18
C TYR A 115 -8.95 -16.87 -7.89
N ASN A 116 -7.89 -16.74 -8.71
CA ASN A 116 -6.85 -15.72 -8.56
C ASN A 116 -7.35 -14.29 -8.81
N GLN A 117 -8.54 -14.11 -9.41
CA GLN A 117 -9.17 -12.81 -9.64
C GLN A 117 -9.98 -12.31 -8.43
N THR A 118 -10.02 -13.06 -7.34
CA THR A 118 -10.66 -12.63 -6.08
C THR A 118 -9.60 -12.16 -5.10
N LEU A 119 -9.95 -11.23 -4.21
CA LEU A 119 -9.05 -10.79 -3.14
C LEU A 119 -8.58 -11.97 -2.28
N SER A 120 -9.49 -12.88 -1.91
CA SER A 120 -9.16 -14.09 -1.14
C SER A 120 -8.13 -14.97 -1.87
N GLY A 121 -8.31 -15.16 -3.18
CA GLY A 121 -7.37 -15.92 -3.98
C GLY A 121 -6.01 -15.25 -4.13
N LEU A 122 -5.99 -13.94 -4.28
CA LEU A 122 -4.76 -13.15 -4.30
C LEU A 122 -4.02 -13.24 -2.96
N ILE A 123 -4.70 -13.04 -1.82
CA ILE A 123 -4.09 -13.14 -0.48
C ILE A 123 -3.51 -14.54 -0.27
N LYS A 124 -4.24 -15.60 -0.65
CA LYS A 124 -3.74 -16.98 -0.58
C LYS A 124 -2.50 -17.19 -1.43
N LEU A 125 -2.48 -16.64 -2.64
CA LEU A 125 -1.34 -16.69 -3.55
C LEU A 125 -0.13 -15.94 -2.97
N MET A 126 -0.34 -14.76 -2.41
CA MET A 126 0.70 -13.92 -1.80
C MET A 126 1.30 -14.55 -0.55
N ASN A 127 0.52 -15.39 0.15
CA ASN A 127 0.93 -16.03 1.40
C ASN A 127 1.35 -17.49 1.23
N ASP A 128 1.57 -17.97 0.00
CA ASP A 128 2.16 -19.28 -0.23
C ASP A 128 3.63 -19.32 0.22
N ASN A 129 3.95 -20.29 1.10
CA ASN A 129 5.28 -20.43 1.68
C ASN A 129 6.42 -20.58 0.66
N LYS A 130 6.16 -21.14 -0.54
CA LYS A 130 7.19 -21.27 -1.59
C LYS A 130 7.43 -19.94 -2.29
N ARG A 131 6.42 -19.08 -2.37
CA ARG A 131 6.52 -17.72 -2.96
C ARG A 131 7.19 -16.74 -2.02
N ILE A 132 6.81 -16.73 -0.73
CA ILE A 132 7.37 -15.82 0.28
C ILE A 132 8.91 -15.90 0.31
N LYS A 133 9.46 -17.11 0.20
CA LYS A 133 10.92 -17.35 0.17
C LYS A 133 11.64 -16.68 -1.01
N LYS A 134 10.92 -16.36 -2.08
CA LYS A 134 11.45 -15.72 -3.29
C LYS A 134 11.25 -14.20 -3.31
N TYR A 135 10.56 -13.64 -2.32
CA TYR A 135 10.30 -12.19 -2.29
C TYR A 135 11.60 -11.43 -2.09
N ALA A 136 11.90 -10.53 -3.01
CA ALA A 136 13.07 -9.67 -2.95
C ALA A 136 12.88 -8.60 -1.86
N LYS A 137 13.84 -8.51 -0.94
CA LYS A 137 13.93 -7.39 0.01
C LYS A 137 14.12 -6.08 -0.75
N LEU A 138 13.62 -4.98 -0.19
CA LEU A 138 14.00 -3.65 -0.68
C LEU A 138 15.48 -3.43 -0.40
N LYS A 139 16.21 -2.90 -1.39
CA LYS A 139 17.63 -2.55 -1.25
C LYS A 139 17.81 -1.15 -0.67
N TYR A 140 16.84 -0.26 -0.91
CA TYR A 140 16.85 1.14 -0.51
C TYR A 140 15.49 1.50 0.08
N PRO A 141 15.42 2.60 0.84
CA PRO A 141 14.15 3.20 1.23
C PRO A 141 13.23 3.36 0.00
N PRO A 142 11.96 2.94 0.09
CA PRO A 142 11.02 3.10 -1.02
C PRO A 142 10.64 4.58 -1.19
N SER A 143 10.08 4.92 -2.35
CA SER A 143 9.53 6.27 -2.60
C SER A 143 8.08 6.40 -2.13
N LEU A 144 7.61 7.63 -1.94
CA LEU A 144 6.20 7.90 -1.71
C LEU A 144 5.35 7.32 -2.85
N SER A 145 4.17 6.81 -2.50
CA SER A 145 3.24 6.12 -3.40
C SER A 145 3.76 4.84 -4.04
N GLN A 146 4.99 4.39 -3.73
CA GLN A 146 5.52 3.13 -4.23
C GLN A 146 4.71 1.94 -3.68
N MET A 147 4.32 1.04 -4.58
CA MET A 147 3.75 -0.25 -4.25
C MET A 147 4.82 -1.18 -3.70
N VAL A 148 4.48 -1.82 -2.58
CA VAL A 148 5.30 -2.79 -1.86
C VAL A 148 4.43 -3.97 -1.44
N ILE A 149 5.06 -5.11 -1.15
CA ILE A 149 4.41 -6.18 -0.39
C ILE A 149 4.81 -5.96 1.06
N VAL A 150 3.84 -5.79 1.95
CA VAL A 150 4.05 -5.49 3.37
C VAL A 150 3.64 -6.67 4.23
N LYS A 151 4.47 -7.00 5.23
CA LYS A 151 4.12 -7.98 6.26
C LYS A 151 3.39 -7.28 7.40
N HIS A 152 2.22 -7.79 7.75
CA HIS A 152 1.40 -7.29 8.83
C HIS A 152 1.70 -8.00 10.16
N TRP A 153 1.22 -7.47 11.28
CA TRP A 153 1.43 -8.05 12.62
C TRP A 153 0.88 -9.47 12.75
N ASN A 154 -0.17 -9.80 11.99
CA ASN A 154 -0.75 -11.14 11.93
C ASN A 154 0.11 -12.15 11.14
N THR A 155 1.30 -11.75 10.71
CA THR A 155 2.29 -12.52 9.91
C THR A 155 1.95 -12.73 8.44
N TYR A 156 0.79 -12.25 7.97
CA TYR A 156 0.41 -12.31 6.55
C TYR A 156 1.02 -11.14 5.75
N TRP A 157 1.18 -11.38 4.46
CA TRP A 157 1.67 -10.43 3.47
C TRP A 157 0.51 -9.85 2.65
N TYR A 158 0.53 -8.54 2.45
CA TYR A 158 -0.50 -7.78 1.76
C TYR A 158 0.09 -6.84 0.73
N ARG A 159 -0.76 -6.29 -0.15
CA ARG A 159 -0.38 -5.20 -1.04
C ARG A 159 -0.43 -3.91 -0.24
N GLY A 160 0.65 -3.14 -0.32
CA GLY A 160 0.78 -1.88 0.38
C GLY A 160 1.25 -0.76 -0.55
N GLN A 161 0.82 0.46 -0.26
CA GLN A 161 1.31 1.67 -0.89
C GLN A 161 2.03 2.52 0.17
N VAL A 162 3.25 2.94 -0.12
CA VAL A 162 4.05 3.75 0.82
C VAL A 162 3.44 5.14 0.97
N ARG A 163 3.21 5.53 2.23
CA ARG A 163 2.64 6.82 2.62
C ARG A 163 3.69 7.76 3.20
N PHE A 164 4.61 7.22 3.98
CA PHE A 164 5.67 7.99 4.62
C PHE A 164 6.89 7.10 4.87
N VAL A 165 8.08 7.69 4.85
CA VAL A 165 9.34 6.99 5.10
C VAL A 165 10.16 7.82 6.07
N GLU A 166 10.47 7.24 7.22
CA GLU A 166 11.33 7.83 8.22
C GLU A 166 12.73 7.23 8.10
N ILE A 167 13.69 8.07 7.74
CA ILE A 167 15.10 7.69 7.57
C ILE A 167 15.89 8.37 8.68
N PRO A 168 16.29 7.65 9.74
CA PRO A 168 17.13 8.20 10.79
C PRO A 168 18.57 8.39 10.31
N GLU A 169 19.35 9.24 11.00
CA GLU A 169 20.70 9.64 10.58
C GLU A 169 21.68 8.47 10.42
N ASN A 170 21.50 7.41 11.22
CA ASN A 170 22.31 6.20 11.17
C ASN A 170 21.86 5.19 10.10
N ASN A 171 20.77 5.44 9.36
CA ASN A 171 20.14 4.53 8.39
C ASN A 171 19.72 3.14 8.93
N ASP A 172 19.96 2.84 10.20
CA ASP A 172 19.40 1.68 10.89
C ASP A 172 17.95 1.98 11.29
N ASP A 173 17.10 0.96 11.36
CA ASP A 173 15.70 1.12 11.82
C ASP A 173 14.80 2.03 10.96
N ILE A 174 15.02 2.08 9.63
CA ILE A 174 14.10 2.77 8.70
C ILE A 174 12.68 2.24 8.90
N MET A 175 11.78 3.15 9.33
CA MET A 175 10.36 2.87 9.52
C MET A 175 9.57 3.42 8.33
N VAL A 176 8.61 2.62 7.87
CA VAL A 176 7.79 2.96 6.71
C VAL A 176 6.33 2.85 7.09
N GLU A 177 5.59 3.91 6.82
CA GLU A 177 4.13 3.90 6.88
C GLU A 177 3.57 3.41 5.54
N VAL A 178 2.73 2.40 5.59
CA VAL A 178 2.17 1.73 4.42
C VAL A 178 0.66 1.62 4.55
N TYR A 179 -0.06 2.11 3.54
CA TYR A 179 -1.49 1.93 3.38
C TYR A 179 -1.78 0.58 2.73
N ILE A 180 -2.54 -0.29 3.38
CA ILE A 180 -2.95 -1.58 2.82
C ILE A 180 -4.14 -1.36 1.88
N VAL A 181 -3.84 -1.27 0.58
CA VAL A 181 -4.78 -0.90 -0.50
C VAL A 181 -6.01 -1.81 -0.64
N ASP A 182 -6.01 -2.96 0.02
CA ASP A 182 -7.10 -3.92 -0.01
C ASP A 182 -8.04 -3.85 1.19
N PHE A 183 -7.61 -3.23 2.28
CA PHE A 183 -8.34 -3.21 3.56
C PHE A 183 -8.56 -1.80 4.12
N GLY A 184 -7.70 -0.85 3.77
CA GLY A 184 -7.83 0.54 4.17
C GLY A 184 -7.07 0.91 5.45
N ASP A 185 -6.45 -0.06 6.12
CA ASP A 185 -5.64 0.18 7.30
C ASP A 185 -4.25 0.70 6.94
N ILE A 186 -3.67 1.46 7.86
CA ILE A 186 -2.31 2.00 7.77
C ILE A 186 -1.44 1.28 8.80
N VAL A 187 -0.28 0.82 8.36
CA VAL A 187 0.66 0.07 9.19
C VAL A 187 2.02 0.75 9.15
N ARG A 188 2.66 0.88 10.32
CA ARG A 188 4.04 1.36 10.43
C ARG A 188 4.95 0.17 10.72
N VAL A 189 5.83 -0.14 9.78
CA VAL A 189 6.67 -1.35 9.82
C VAL A 189 8.12 -1.01 9.50
N PRO A 190 9.09 -1.79 9.98
CA PRO A 190 10.48 -1.63 9.54
C PRO A 190 10.60 -2.01 8.06
N ILE A 191 11.58 -1.43 7.35
CA ILE A 191 11.87 -1.76 5.94
C ILE A 191 12.13 -3.26 5.72
N THR A 192 12.58 -3.97 6.76
CA THR A 192 12.81 -5.42 6.75
C THR A 192 11.53 -6.25 6.61
N ASP A 193 10.37 -5.66 6.89
CA ASP A 193 9.03 -6.25 6.69
C ASP A 193 8.41 -5.85 5.34
N LEU A 194 9.16 -5.15 4.49
CA LEU A 194 8.76 -4.83 3.12
C LEU A 194 9.47 -5.69 2.08
N ARG A 195 8.78 -5.96 0.99
CA ARG A 195 9.33 -6.62 -0.20
C ARG A 195 8.96 -5.83 -1.45
N THR A 196 9.81 -5.97 -2.47
CA THR A 196 9.57 -5.39 -3.79
C THR A 196 8.26 -5.93 -4.35
N MET A 197 7.42 -5.04 -4.92
CA MET A 197 6.16 -5.43 -5.53
C MET A 197 6.38 -6.41 -6.69
N ILE A 198 5.52 -7.42 -6.75
CA ILE A 198 5.49 -8.42 -7.80
C ILE A 198 4.36 -8.02 -8.77
N PRO A 199 4.66 -7.77 -10.07
CA PRO A 199 3.68 -7.25 -11.04
C PRO A 199 2.42 -8.10 -11.14
N GLU A 200 2.55 -9.41 -11.01
CA GLU A 200 1.43 -10.35 -11.04
C GLU A 200 0.40 -10.10 -9.93
N PHE A 201 0.73 -9.38 -8.85
CA PHE A 201 -0.21 -9.01 -7.79
C PHE A 201 -0.97 -7.71 -8.08
N LEU A 202 -0.59 -6.96 -9.11
CA LEU A 202 -1.23 -5.70 -9.51
C LEU A 202 -2.36 -5.88 -10.53
N HIS A 203 -2.65 -7.11 -10.94
CA HIS A 203 -3.75 -7.38 -11.88
C HIS A 203 -5.14 -7.13 -11.27
N LEU A 204 -5.29 -7.24 -9.95
CA LEU A 204 -6.55 -6.93 -9.28
C LEU A 204 -6.58 -5.44 -8.94
N SER A 205 -7.71 -4.77 -9.15
CA SER A 205 -7.93 -3.40 -8.64
C SER A 205 -7.74 -3.36 -7.12
N PHE A 206 -7.46 -2.18 -6.56
CA PHE A 206 -7.45 -2.00 -5.11
C PHE A 206 -8.86 -2.19 -4.55
N GLN A 207 -8.98 -2.89 -3.43
CA GLN A 207 -10.28 -3.37 -2.95
C GLN A 207 -10.86 -2.51 -1.83
N ALA A 208 -10.03 -1.71 -1.16
CA ALA A 208 -10.51 -0.75 -0.16
C ALA A 208 -11.10 0.48 -0.85
N VAL A 209 -12.38 0.73 -0.61
CA VAL A 209 -13.09 1.91 -1.07
C VAL A 209 -13.40 2.79 0.14
N GLU A 210 -12.94 4.04 0.11
CA GLU A 210 -13.28 5.02 1.14
C GLU A 210 -14.79 5.28 1.13
N CYS A 211 -15.39 5.26 2.31
CA CYS A 211 -16.81 5.41 2.51
C CYS A 211 -17.10 6.38 3.68
N ARG A 212 -18.24 7.08 3.57
CA ARG A 212 -18.78 7.94 4.61
C ARG A 212 -20.26 7.68 4.80
N LEU A 213 -20.73 7.66 6.05
CA LEU A 213 -22.16 7.56 6.32
C LEU A 213 -22.87 8.82 5.87
N TYR A 214 -23.95 8.63 5.11
CA TYR A 214 -24.81 9.72 4.67
C TYR A 214 -25.56 10.32 5.87
N ASN A 215 -25.56 11.65 5.96
CA ASN A 215 -26.35 12.43 6.93
C ASN A 215 -26.06 12.16 8.42
N VAL A 216 -24.93 11.55 8.74
CA VAL A 216 -24.51 11.29 10.13
C VAL A 216 -23.18 11.96 10.42
N GLU A 217 -23.07 12.57 11.60
CA GLU A 217 -21.83 13.11 12.11
C GLU A 217 -21.49 12.71 13.53
N GLN A 218 -20.20 12.79 13.86
CA GLN A 218 -19.71 12.50 15.21
C GLN A 218 -20.33 13.49 16.18
N LYS A 219 -21.03 12.96 17.19
CA LYS A 219 -21.67 13.79 18.20
C LYS A 219 -20.62 14.57 19.00
N LEU A 220 -20.81 15.88 19.11
CA LEU A 220 -19.89 16.73 19.85
C LEU A 220 -19.82 16.33 21.34
N GLY A 221 -18.60 16.30 21.89
CA GLY A 221 -18.35 15.96 23.29
C GLY A 221 -18.32 14.46 23.60
N VAL A 222 -18.55 13.60 22.61
CA VAL A 222 -18.36 12.15 22.73
C VAL A 222 -16.92 11.80 22.37
N ASN A 223 -16.34 10.85 23.12
CA ASN A 223 -14.98 10.36 22.84
C ASN A 223 -14.97 9.61 21.50
N ILE A 224 -14.11 10.06 20.57
CA ILE A 224 -13.98 9.50 19.22
C ILE A 224 -13.52 8.04 19.27
N GLU A 225 -12.65 7.67 20.21
CA GLU A 225 -12.14 6.30 20.32
C GLU A 225 -13.23 5.34 20.82
N ASP A 226 -14.10 5.79 21.74
CA ASP A 226 -15.24 4.98 22.18
C ASP A 226 -16.24 4.77 21.03
N ALA A 227 -16.51 5.83 20.25
CA ALA A 227 -17.38 5.77 19.09
C ALA A 227 -16.82 4.84 18.00
N LYS A 228 -15.53 4.99 17.68
CA LYS A 228 -14.80 4.13 16.76
C LYS A 228 -14.85 2.67 17.22
N LYS A 229 -14.51 2.40 18.49
CA LYS A 229 -14.53 1.04 19.04
C LYS A 229 -15.92 0.41 18.99
N HIS A 230 -16.97 1.18 19.27
CA HIS A 230 -18.35 0.71 19.13
C HIS A 230 -18.69 0.35 17.68
N PHE A 231 -18.30 1.21 16.73
CA PHE A 231 -18.50 0.97 15.31
C PHE A 231 -17.74 -0.30 14.87
N GLU A 232 -16.46 -0.43 15.24
CA GLU A 232 -15.65 -1.60 14.93
C GLU A 232 -16.26 -2.88 15.51
N THR A 233 -16.61 -2.87 16.79
CA THR A 233 -17.15 -4.06 17.47
C THR A 233 -18.48 -4.52 16.89
N THR A 234 -19.28 -3.60 16.35
CA THR A 234 -20.65 -3.87 15.90
C THR A 234 -20.74 -4.13 14.39
N TYR A 235 -19.90 -3.47 13.58
CA TYR A 235 -20.08 -3.42 12.12
C TYR A 235 -18.84 -3.84 11.32
N LEU A 236 -17.66 -4.01 11.93
CA LEU A 236 -16.46 -4.45 11.20
C LEU A 236 -16.63 -5.87 10.68
N SER A 237 -16.17 -6.13 9.45
CA SER A 237 -16.29 -7.43 8.75
C SER A 237 -17.72 -7.89 8.42
N GLU A 238 -18.74 -7.16 8.86
CA GLU A 238 -20.13 -7.41 8.49
C GLU A 238 -20.41 -6.93 7.06
N THR A 239 -21.54 -7.36 6.51
CA THR A 239 -21.98 -7.00 5.15
C THR A 239 -23.27 -6.20 5.20
N PHE A 240 -23.30 -5.10 4.43
CA PHE A 240 -24.41 -4.15 4.40
C PHE A 240 -24.87 -3.94 2.98
N LYS A 241 -26.17 -3.63 2.85
CA LYS A 241 -26.70 -3.02 1.64
C LYS A 241 -26.44 -1.52 1.73
N ALA A 242 -25.71 -0.99 0.75
CA ALA A 242 -25.35 0.41 0.69
C ALA A 242 -26.06 1.08 -0.49
N GLN A 243 -26.87 2.10 -0.20
CA GLN A 243 -27.36 3.01 -1.23
C GLN A 243 -26.37 4.16 -1.39
N VAL A 244 -25.88 4.35 -2.61
CA VAL A 244 -24.89 5.37 -2.94
C VAL A 244 -25.58 6.72 -3.10
N MET A 245 -25.27 7.65 -2.20
CA MET A 245 -25.87 8.98 -2.16
C MET A 245 -25.04 10.00 -2.96
N ALA A 246 -23.71 9.91 -2.89
CA ALA A 246 -22.79 10.77 -3.64
C ALA A 246 -21.43 10.10 -3.86
N THR A 247 -20.69 10.56 -4.89
CA THR A 247 -19.35 10.06 -5.24
C THR A 247 -18.32 11.15 -5.57
N PRO A 248 -17.99 12.07 -4.63
CA PRO A 248 -17.01 13.14 -4.86
C PRO A 248 -15.54 12.67 -4.92
N GLY A 249 -15.28 11.35 -4.81
CA GLY A 249 -13.95 10.75 -4.68
C GLY A 249 -13.92 9.57 -3.69
N TYR A 250 -14.94 9.51 -2.82
CA TYR A 250 -15.28 8.42 -1.90
C TYR A 250 -16.77 8.10 -2.06
N LEU A 251 -17.27 7.03 -1.43
CA LEU A 251 -18.70 6.71 -1.42
C LEU A 251 -19.40 7.32 -0.21
N GLU A 252 -20.30 8.27 -0.41
CA GLU A 252 -21.26 8.64 0.63
C GLU A 252 -22.46 7.69 0.56
N VAL A 253 -22.72 6.97 1.65
CA VAL A 253 -23.62 5.80 1.64
C VAL A 253 -24.62 5.80 2.78
N LEU A 254 -25.85 5.44 2.47
CA LEU A 254 -26.83 5.00 3.45
C LEU A 254 -26.69 3.49 3.63
N LEU A 255 -26.35 3.03 4.84
CA LEU A 255 -26.13 1.62 5.13
C LEU A 255 -27.34 0.99 5.82
N GLU A 256 -27.82 -0.10 5.24
CA GLU A 256 -28.85 -0.97 5.81
C GLU A 256 -28.24 -2.32 6.19
N ASP A 257 -28.55 -2.81 7.40
CA ASP A 257 -28.24 -4.18 7.81
C ASP A 257 -29.16 -5.21 7.13
N ASP A 258 -28.93 -6.49 7.43
CA ASP A 258 -29.72 -7.61 6.90
C ASP A 258 -31.21 -7.57 7.28
N LYS A 259 -31.56 -6.82 8.32
CA LYS A 259 -32.93 -6.60 8.82
C LYS A 259 -33.54 -5.31 8.27
N GLY A 260 -32.81 -4.55 7.44
CA GLY A 260 -33.26 -3.29 6.87
C GLY A 260 -33.20 -2.11 7.85
N ASN A 261 -32.42 -2.20 8.93
CA ASN A 261 -32.21 -1.07 9.83
C ASN A 261 -31.06 -0.20 9.33
N ASP A 262 -31.25 1.12 9.44
CA ASP A 262 -30.24 2.13 9.14
C ASP A 262 -29.12 2.13 10.20
N VAL A 263 -27.89 1.85 9.78
CA VAL A 263 -26.70 1.82 10.65
C VAL A 263 -26.39 3.21 11.24
N GLY A 264 -26.59 4.25 10.45
CA GLY A 264 -26.41 5.64 10.88
C GLY A 264 -27.37 6.03 12.00
N LEU A 265 -28.65 5.68 11.87
CA LEU A 265 -29.64 5.89 12.94
C LEU A 265 -29.29 5.11 14.20
N LYS A 266 -28.82 3.86 14.08
CA LYS A 266 -28.37 3.07 15.25
C LYS A 266 -27.20 3.73 15.98
N LEU A 267 -26.26 4.34 15.27
CA LEU A 267 -25.16 5.08 15.88
C LEU A 267 -25.65 6.34 16.62
N ILE A 268 -26.69 6.99 16.11
CA ILE A 268 -27.36 8.13 16.77
C ILE A 268 -28.08 7.65 18.04
N GLU A 269 -28.84 6.56 17.96
CA GLU A 269 -29.55 5.96 19.11
C GLU A 269 -28.58 5.49 20.20
N ALA A 270 -27.42 4.96 19.81
CA ALA A 270 -26.34 4.59 20.72
C ALA A 270 -25.60 5.81 21.32
N GLY A 271 -25.91 7.03 20.85
CA GLY A 271 -25.35 8.28 21.36
C GLY A 271 -23.98 8.65 20.80
N PHE A 272 -23.50 7.96 19.77
CA PHE A 272 -22.20 8.23 19.14
C PHE A 272 -22.29 9.22 17.98
N GLY A 273 -23.45 9.30 17.32
CA GLY A 273 -23.68 10.21 16.21
C GLY A 273 -24.83 11.20 16.44
N GLU A 274 -24.92 12.19 15.55
CA GLU A 274 -26.07 13.06 15.38
C GLU A 274 -26.36 13.31 13.90
N LEU A 275 -27.56 13.82 13.59
CA LEU A 275 -27.92 14.14 12.21
C LEU A 275 -27.11 15.34 11.75
N ARG A 276 -26.48 15.22 10.58
CA ARG A 276 -25.72 16.32 9.98
C ARG A 276 -26.68 17.46 9.62
N THR A 277 -26.48 18.63 10.23
CA THR A 277 -27.39 19.78 10.07
C THR A 277 -27.02 20.70 8.90
N GLU A 278 -25.78 20.65 8.43
CA GLU A 278 -25.30 21.42 7.28
C GLU A 278 -24.48 20.54 6.33
N HIS A 279 -24.62 20.75 5.02
CA HIS A 279 -23.67 20.21 4.04
C HIS A 279 -22.33 20.95 4.20
N CYS A 280 -21.54 20.59 5.22
CA CYS A 280 -20.14 20.93 5.26
C CYS A 280 -19.47 20.19 4.11
N PHE A 281 -19.28 20.87 2.98
CA PHE A 281 -18.17 20.54 2.09
C PHE A 281 -16.92 20.48 2.99
N PRO A 282 -16.11 19.42 2.91
CA PRO A 282 -14.87 19.35 3.68
C PRO A 282 -13.99 20.52 3.24
N HIS A 283 -14.06 21.64 3.98
CA HIS A 283 -13.16 22.76 3.85
C HIS A 283 -11.78 22.30 4.31
N ASP A 284 -10.87 22.16 3.34
CA ASP A 284 -9.52 22.73 3.29
C ASP A 284 -8.53 22.52 4.47
N ASN A 285 -8.91 21.84 5.55
CA ASN A 285 -8.06 21.63 6.74
C ASN A 285 -7.47 20.22 6.87
N GLU A 286 -7.74 19.31 5.92
CA GLU A 286 -6.94 18.07 5.74
C GLU A 286 -5.78 18.27 4.75
N LEU A 287 -5.57 19.51 4.26
CA LEU A 287 -4.39 19.95 3.53
C LEU A 287 -3.31 20.51 4.47
N MET A 288 -2.98 19.85 5.58
CA MET A 288 -1.73 20.14 6.31
C MET A 288 -1.26 18.93 7.12
N LEU A 289 -0.80 17.89 6.42
CA LEU A 289 0.35 17.07 6.82
C LEU A 289 1.00 16.50 5.54
N ILE A 290 1.37 17.41 4.64
CA ILE A 290 2.45 17.20 3.68
C ILE A 290 3.28 18.48 3.76
N ASP A 291 4.23 18.48 4.69
CA ASP A 291 5.50 19.21 4.63
C ASP A 291 6.58 18.25 5.18
#